data_AF-A0AAU0H0K8-F1
#
_entry.id   AF-A0AAU0H0K8-F1
#
_cell.length_a   1.000
_cell.length_b   1.000
_cell.length_c   1.000
_cell.angle_alpha   90.00
_cell.angle_beta   90.00
_cell.angle_gamma   90.00
#
_symmetry.space_group_name_H-M   'P 1'
#
loop_
_entity.id
_entity.type
_entity.pdbx_description
1 polymer ?
#
loop_
_entity_poly.entity_id
_entity_poly.type
_entity_poly.pdbx_seq_one_letter_code
_entity_poly.pdbx_strand_id
1 'polypeptide(L)'
;MILDNHVMRDATKPTRGLFWFRHDLRFHDQVALSSLCQQVDELTLLYIIDDNWFVPNSYGIQPVGEHRFKFLIDTLEALNEKASTLGHSILTLKGQTPELLVSLLSSNAYTHFGITDHGGYNERREVEAVSRFFPNIEIVTGESSSLFNQEDLPFNLEVMPDVFTPFKRKIESAIKPCVPVATLTALPSPFTPDIDTKNQYTLNRCLPRNQAEGAFVGGEEAALSHLNSYLFEWKVAASYKETRNALDSWRDSTKLSPWLATGALSARYVIQEVKKYEQNVVKNDSTYWIYFELLWREYFYWLQQKFGPKWFQFDGIKSKMPNTSHDPQVFVSWCNGQTGYPIVDACMRQLAVTGYMSNRGRQLVASCFVNELRQDWRYGAAWFESQLLDYDVASNWGNWLYLAGVGTDPRENRQFNLQRQTEIYDPNGEFCAKWLG
;
A
#
# COMPACT_ATOMS: atom_id res chain seq x y z
N MET A 1 15.62 1.08 -52.31
CA MET A 1 14.82 2.29 -52.06
C MET A 1 13.67 1.84 -51.17
N ILE A 2 13.92 1.80 -49.87
CA ILE A 2 12.98 1.34 -48.84
C ILE A 2 12.18 2.58 -48.47
N LEU A 3 10.87 2.51 -48.62
CA LEU A 3 9.95 3.59 -48.25
C LEU A 3 9.80 3.59 -46.72
N ASP A 4 10.35 4.62 -46.09
CA ASP A 4 10.06 4.98 -44.71
C ASP A 4 8.60 5.40 -44.60
N ASN A 5 7.79 4.55 -43.96
CA ASN A 5 6.47 4.93 -43.49
C ASN A 5 6.63 5.77 -42.20
N HIS A 6 7.04 7.03 -42.36
CA HIS A 6 6.75 8.02 -41.34
C HIS A 6 5.26 8.37 -41.43
N VAL A 7 4.49 7.88 -40.46
CA VAL A 7 3.16 8.38 -40.15
C VAL A 7 3.31 9.86 -39.81
N MET A 8 2.99 10.73 -40.78
CA MET A 8 2.88 12.16 -40.58
C MET A 8 1.82 12.40 -39.50
N ARG A 9 2.24 12.88 -38.32
CA ARG A 9 1.34 13.31 -37.25
C ARG A 9 0.49 14.47 -37.79
N ASP A 10 -0.83 14.31 -37.78
CA ASP A 10 -1.77 15.37 -38.12
C ASP A 10 -1.70 16.43 -37.02
N ALA A 11 -1.00 17.54 -37.28
CA ALA A 11 -0.70 18.61 -36.33
C ALA A 11 -1.94 19.40 -35.85
N THR A 12 -3.15 18.93 -36.14
CA THR A 12 -4.42 19.61 -35.86
C THR A 12 -5.23 19.00 -34.71
N LYS A 13 -4.89 17.80 -34.21
CA LYS A 13 -5.59 17.16 -33.08
C LYS A 13 -4.77 17.25 -31.79
N PRO A 14 -5.36 17.66 -30.65
CA PRO A 14 -4.65 17.70 -29.38
C PRO A 14 -4.22 16.30 -28.95
N THR A 15 -3.03 16.20 -28.37
CA THR A 15 -2.56 14.99 -27.70
C THR A 15 -3.28 14.82 -26.37
N ARG A 16 -3.84 13.62 -26.12
CA ARG A 16 -4.69 13.34 -24.95
C ARG A 16 -4.07 12.28 -24.07
N GLY A 17 -3.88 12.62 -22.80
CA GLY A 17 -3.43 11.70 -21.76
C GLY A 17 -4.59 11.21 -20.90
N LEU A 18 -4.58 9.91 -20.57
CA LEU A 18 -5.35 9.35 -19.47
C LEU A 18 -4.39 8.93 -18.37
N PHE A 19 -4.48 9.53 -17.19
CA PHE A 19 -3.73 9.07 -16.02
C PHE A 19 -4.60 8.23 -15.12
N TRP A 20 -4.20 6.98 -14.87
CA TRP A 20 -4.93 6.06 -13.99
C TRP A 20 -4.27 5.97 -12.62
N PHE A 21 -4.88 6.64 -11.64
CA PHE A 21 -4.52 6.52 -10.24
C PHE A 21 -4.88 5.14 -9.68
N ARG A 22 -4.01 4.58 -8.84
CA ARG A 22 -4.17 3.30 -8.16
C ARG A 22 -3.73 3.38 -6.69
N HIS A 23 -2.45 3.07 -6.43
CA HIS A 23 -1.83 3.05 -5.11
C HIS A 23 -0.89 4.26 -4.92
N ASP A 24 -1.30 5.39 -5.47
CA ASP A 24 -0.48 6.59 -5.67
C ASP A 24 -1.34 7.87 -5.62
N LEU A 25 -2.34 7.89 -4.73
CA LEU A 25 -3.38 8.92 -4.60
C LEU A 25 -2.87 10.25 -4.01
N ARG A 26 -1.94 10.90 -4.73
CA ARG A 26 -1.28 12.16 -4.33
C ARG A 26 -0.79 12.96 -5.55
N PHE A 27 -0.39 14.20 -5.33
CA PHE A 27 0.30 15.04 -6.33
C PHE A 27 1.78 15.32 -6.01
N HIS A 28 2.25 15.14 -4.77
CA HIS A 28 3.68 15.16 -4.46
C HIS A 28 4.39 13.90 -4.95
N ASP A 29 5.64 14.03 -5.38
CA ASP A 29 6.48 12.89 -5.79
C ASP A 29 5.78 11.93 -6.77
N GLN A 30 5.23 12.49 -7.85
CA GLN A 30 4.43 11.77 -8.85
C GLN A 30 5.15 11.73 -10.21
N VAL A 31 6.04 10.74 -10.38
CA VAL A 31 6.92 10.66 -11.55
C VAL A 31 6.16 10.42 -12.85
N ALA A 32 5.26 9.42 -12.86
CA ALA A 32 4.51 9.04 -14.05
C ALA A 32 3.56 10.16 -14.51
N LEU A 33 2.81 10.76 -13.57
CA LEU A 33 1.92 11.87 -13.88
C LEU A 33 2.68 13.11 -14.35
N SER A 34 3.81 13.43 -13.71
CA SER A 34 4.65 14.56 -14.14
C SER A 34 5.22 14.34 -15.55
N SER A 35 5.63 13.12 -15.89
CA SER A 35 6.12 12.77 -17.22
C SER A 35 5.01 12.87 -18.26
N LEU A 36 3.80 12.35 -17.95
CA LEU A 36 2.64 12.43 -18.83
C LEU A 36 2.26 13.88 -19.13
N CYS A 37 2.23 14.74 -18.11
CA CYS A 37 1.87 16.16 -18.25
C CYS A 37 2.78 16.94 -19.22
N GLN A 38 4.01 16.46 -19.47
CA GLN A 38 4.94 17.10 -20.40
C GLN A 38 4.72 16.67 -21.86
N GLN A 39 3.91 15.64 -22.09
CA GLN A 39 3.73 15.00 -23.39
C GLN A 39 2.34 15.20 -23.99
N VAL A 40 1.40 15.77 -23.23
CA VAL A 40 -0.02 15.89 -23.62
C VAL A 40 -0.55 17.31 -23.50
N ASP A 41 -1.47 17.66 -24.41
CA ASP A 41 -2.17 18.95 -24.42
C ASP A 41 -3.40 18.93 -23.48
N GLU A 42 -4.09 17.79 -23.44
CA GLU A 42 -5.26 17.56 -22.60
C GLU A 42 -5.08 16.31 -21.72
N LEU A 43 -5.66 16.32 -20.52
CA LEU A 43 -5.50 15.28 -19.51
C LEU A 43 -6.83 14.90 -18.87
N THR A 44 -7.04 13.60 -18.70
CA THR A 44 -8.07 13.02 -17.83
C THR A 44 -7.41 12.33 -16.65
N LEU A 45 -7.88 12.63 -15.44
CA LEU A 45 -7.48 11.92 -14.22
C LEU A 45 -8.55 10.88 -13.87
N LEU A 46 -8.17 9.62 -13.74
CA LEU A 46 -9.08 8.49 -13.56
C LEU A 46 -8.76 7.72 -12.27
N TYR A 47 -9.82 7.31 -11.57
CA TYR A 47 -9.78 6.24 -10.58
C TYR A 47 -10.91 5.23 -10.84
N ILE A 48 -10.65 3.94 -10.63
CA ILE A 48 -11.64 2.87 -10.80
C ILE A 48 -11.83 2.13 -9.47
N ILE A 49 -13.07 2.05 -9.01
CA ILE A 49 -13.52 1.18 -7.92
C ILE A 49 -13.93 -0.15 -8.55
N ASP A 50 -13.14 -1.19 -8.32
CA ASP A 50 -13.36 -2.50 -8.93
C ASP A 50 -14.49 -3.27 -8.22
N ASP A 51 -15.46 -3.80 -8.98
CA ASP A 51 -16.54 -4.61 -8.41
C ASP A 51 -16.03 -5.91 -7.75
N ASN A 52 -14.90 -6.45 -8.20
CA ASN A 52 -14.30 -7.67 -7.63
C ASN A 52 -13.84 -7.49 -6.18
N TRP A 53 -13.67 -6.25 -5.71
CA TRP A 53 -13.35 -5.96 -4.30
C TRP A 53 -14.47 -6.34 -3.33
N PHE A 54 -15.71 -6.44 -3.82
CA PHE A 54 -16.91 -6.72 -3.02
C PHE A 54 -17.45 -8.12 -3.25
N VAL A 55 -16.80 -8.92 -4.09
CA VAL A 55 -17.13 -10.32 -4.33
C VAL A 55 -16.24 -11.19 -3.43
N PRO A 56 -16.79 -12.14 -2.67
CA PRO A 56 -15.98 -13.07 -1.88
C PRO A 56 -14.96 -13.81 -2.75
N ASN A 57 -13.69 -13.77 -2.34
CA ASN A 57 -12.60 -14.49 -3.02
C ASN A 57 -12.63 -16.00 -2.71
N SER A 58 -11.59 -16.74 -3.11
CA SER A 58 -11.46 -18.18 -2.85
C SER A 58 -11.47 -18.58 -1.37
N TYR A 59 -11.33 -17.63 -0.45
CA TYR A 59 -11.39 -17.82 1.00
C TYR A 59 -12.76 -17.45 1.59
N GLY A 60 -13.75 -17.08 0.76
CA GLY A 60 -15.06 -16.62 1.20
C GLY A 60 -15.06 -15.22 1.83
N ILE A 61 -14.01 -14.43 1.59
CA ILE A 61 -13.79 -13.12 2.21
C ILE A 61 -13.85 -12.05 1.12
N GLN A 62 -14.55 -10.95 1.38
CA GLN A 62 -14.51 -9.78 0.53
C GLN A 62 -13.15 -9.08 0.66
N PRO A 63 -12.40 -8.89 -0.43
CA PRO A 63 -11.07 -8.29 -0.38
C PRO A 63 -11.03 -6.93 0.30
N VAL A 64 -12.01 -6.04 0.07
CA VAL A 64 -12.04 -4.70 0.68
C VAL A 64 -13.19 -4.60 1.68
N GLY A 65 -12.85 -4.52 2.97
CA GLY A 65 -13.81 -4.28 4.05
C GLY A 65 -14.14 -2.79 4.23
N GLU A 66 -15.11 -2.52 5.11
CA GLU A 66 -15.67 -1.18 5.36
C GLU A 66 -14.59 -0.15 5.75
N HIS A 67 -13.68 -0.52 6.66
CA HIS A 67 -12.62 0.38 7.14
C HIS A 67 -11.76 0.90 6.00
N ARG A 68 -11.18 -0.01 5.19
CA ARG A 68 -10.34 0.39 4.06
C ARG A 68 -11.13 1.11 2.99
N PHE A 69 -12.36 0.65 2.69
CA PHE A 69 -13.18 1.34 1.69
C PHE A 69 -13.47 2.78 2.11
N LYS A 70 -13.85 3.02 3.37
CA LYS A 70 -14.09 4.36 3.90
C LYS A 70 -12.83 5.24 3.79
N PHE A 71 -11.67 4.73 4.23
CA PHE A 71 -10.41 5.47 4.14
C PHE A 71 -10.00 5.77 2.70
N LEU A 72 -10.27 4.85 1.77
CA LEU A 72 -10.08 5.05 0.33
C LEU A 72 -10.98 6.17 -0.19
N ILE A 73 -12.28 6.16 0.10
CA ILE A 73 -13.18 7.23 -0.38
C ILE A 73 -12.77 8.58 0.23
N ASP A 74 -12.41 8.64 1.52
CA ASP A 74 -11.89 9.86 2.13
C ASP A 74 -10.60 10.34 1.39
N THR A 75 -9.74 9.40 0.97
CA THR A 75 -8.53 9.72 0.20
C THR A 75 -8.84 10.22 -1.21
N LEU A 76 -9.81 9.63 -1.91
CA LEU A 76 -10.24 10.05 -3.25
C LEU A 76 -10.92 11.41 -3.23
N GLU A 77 -11.73 11.69 -2.20
CA GLU A 77 -12.33 13.01 -2.01
C GLU A 77 -11.24 14.07 -1.83
N ALA A 78 -10.24 13.81 -0.98
CA ALA A 78 -9.12 14.74 -0.77
C ALA A 78 -8.30 14.93 -2.05
N LEU A 79 -8.10 13.87 -2.83
CA LEU A 79 -7.45 13.94 -4.15
C LEU A 79 -8.25 14.79 -5.13
N ASN A 80 -9.59 14.67 -5.12
CA ASN A 80 -10.48 15.44 -5.97
C ASN A 80 -10.56 16.92 -5.57
N GLU A 81 -10.58 17.22 -4.26
CA GLU A 81 -10.46 18.60 -3.76
C GLU A 81 -9.14 19.22 -4.23
N LYS A 82 -8.03 18.48 -4.13
CA LYS A 82 -6.72 18.96 -4.61
C LYS A 82 -6.70 19.14 -6.13
N ALA A 83 -7.23 18.20 -6.91
CA ALA A 83 -7.36 18.30 -8.36
C ALA A 83 -8.18 19.53 -8.78
N SER A 84 -9.25 19.84 -8.03
CA SER A 84 -10.11 21.01 -8.28
C SER A 84 -9.34 22.32 -8.15
N THR A 85 -8.38 22.42 -7.22
CA THR A 85 -7.48 23.59 -7.12
C THR A 85 -6.55 23.74 -8.32
N LEU A 86 -6.35 22.67 -9.10
CA LEU A 86 -5.55 22.64 -10.33
C LEU A 86 -6.42 22.72 -11.60
N GLY A 87 -7.73 22.98 -11.46
CA GLY A 87 -8.67 23.08 -12.58
C GLY A 87 -9.15 21.73 -13.14
N HIS A 88 -9.00 20.65 -12.37
CA HIS A 88 -9.37 19.28 -12.77
C HIS A 88 -10.39 18.66 -11.82
N SER A 89 -10.97 17.54 -12.23
CA SER A 89 -11.71 16.63 -11.35
C SER A 89 -11.22 15.20 -11.56
N ILE A 90 -11.36 14.36 -10.54
CA ILE A 90 -11.06 12.94 -10.66
C ILE A 90 -12.29 12.22 -11.21
N LEU A 91 -12.19 11.72 -12.44
CA LEU A 91 -13.18 10.81 -12.98
C LEU A 91 -13.15 9.51 -12.18
N THR A 92 -14.15 9.31 -11.33
CA THR A 92 -14.28 8.08 -10.56
C THR A 92 -15.32 7.18 -11.22
N LEU A 93 -14.92 5.97 -11.59
CA LEU A 93 -15.79 4.95 -12.14
C LEU A 93 -15.91 3.76 -11.18
N LYS A 94 -17.02 3.03 -11.25
CA LYS A 94 -17.22 1.75 -10.57
C LYS A 94 -17.63 0.68 -11.57
N GLY A 95 -16.99 -0.48 -11.53
CA GLY A 95 -17.29 -1.60 -12.43
C GLY A 95 -16.13 -2.57 -12.57
N GLN A 96 -16.15 -3.37 -13.64
CA GLN A 96 -15.03 -4.26 -13.98
C GLN A 96 -13.91 -3.45 -14.63
N THR A 97 -12.74 -3.37 -13.97
CA THR A 97 -11.62 -2.52 -14.41
C THR A 97 -11.20 -2.73 -15.88
N PRO A 98 -11.02 -3.97 -16.38
CA PRO A 98 -10.63 -4.18 -17.77
C PRO A 98 -11.68 -3.65 -18.76
N GLU A 99 -12.97 -3.82 -18.48
CA GLU A 99 -14.06 -3.38 -19.37
C GLU A 99 -14.13 -1.85 -19.43
N LEU A 100 -13.99 -1.20 -18.27
CA LEU A 100 -14.00 0.27 -18.16
C LEU A 100 -12.81 0.89 -18.89
N LEU A 101 -11.60 0.34 -18.70
CA LEU A 101 -10.40 0.81 -19.40
C LEU A 101 -10.52 0.62 -20.91
N VAL A 102 -11.02 -0.53 -21.36
CA VAL A 102 -11.21 -0.79 -22.80
C VAL A 102 -12.20 0.21 -23.40
N SER A 103 -13.33 0.45 -22.72
CA SER A 103 -14.34 1.42 -23.16
C SER A 103 -13.79 2.84 -23.23
N LEU A 104 -13.05 3.28 -22.19
CA LEU A 104 -12.45 4.61 -22.13
C LEU A 104 -11.41 4.82 -23.24
N LEU A 105 -10.46 3.90 -23.35
CA LEU A 105 -9.33 4.01 -24.30
C LEU A 105 -9.80 3.94 -25.76
N SER A 106 -10.86 3.16 -26.04
CA SER A 106 -11.39 3.01 -27.41
C SER A 106 -12.23 4.20 -27.87
N SER A 107 -13.01 4.83 -26.98
CA SER A 107 -14.03 5.81 -27.37
C SER A 107 -13.58 7.26 -27.34
N ASN A 108 -12.41 7.57 -26.77
CA ASN A 108 -12.03 8.94 -26.42
C ASN A 108 -10.77 9.48 -27.10
N ALA A 109 -10.20 8.70 -28.03
CA ALA A 109 -9.00 9.07 -28.80
C ALA A 109 -7.79 9.48 -27.92
N TYR A 110 -7.58 8.77 -26.81
CA TYR A 110 -6.36 8.92 -26.01
C TYR A 110 -5.14 8.51 -26.82
N THR A 111 -4.08 9.31 -26.75
CA THR A 111 -2.80 9.01 -27.38
C THR A 111 -1.78 8.51 -26.37
N HIS A 112 -1.94 8.87 -25.09
CA HIS A 112 -1.05 8.46 -24.00
C HIS A 112 -1.84 7.89 -22.82
N PHE A 113 -1.27 6.87 -22.18
CA PHE A 113 -1.79 6.25 -20.96
C PHE A 113 -0.72 6.28 -19.88
N GLY A 114 -0.95 7.09 -18.84
CA GLY A 114 -0.04 7.22 -17.70
C GLY A 114 -0.44 6.34 -16.53
N ILE A 115 0.54 5.67 -15.94
CA ILE A 115 0.36 4.83 -14.75
C ILE A 115 1.66 4.72 -13.95
N THR A 116 1.56 4.79 -12.63
CA THR A 116 2.70 4.55 -11.74
C THR A 116 3.05 3.06 -11.65
N ASP A 117 4.34 2.75 -11.66
CA ASP A 117 4.82 1.37 -11.50
C ASP A 117 4.48 0.82 -10.10
N HIS A 118 4.09 -0.45 -10.04
CA HIS A 118 3.72 -1.13 -8.80
C HIS A 118 4.30 -2.55 -8.76
N GLY A 119 4.80 -3.00 -7.61
CA GLY A 119 5.43 -4.31 -7.44
C GLY A 119 4.47 -5.50 -7.35
N GLY A 120 3.18 -5.22 -7.19
CA GLY A 120 2.13 -6.22 -7.08
C GLY A 120 2.01 -7.14 -8.31
N TYR A 121 1.87 -8.44 -8.08
CA TYR A 121 1.84 -9.43 -9.17
C TYR A 121 0.60 -9.27 -10.06
N ASN A 122 -0.59 -9.14 -9.49
CA ASN A 122 -1.83 -9.00 -10.26
C ASN A 122 -1.91 -7.62 -10.91
N GLU A 123 -1.45 -6.60 -10.19
CA GLU A 123 -1.42 -5.21 -10.62
C GLU A 123 -0.57 -5.01 -11.87
N ARG A 124 0.61 -5.65 -11.94
CA ARG A 124 1.46 -5.62 -13.13
C ARG A 124 0.83 -6.37 -14.31
N ARG A 125 0.25 -7.55 -14.06
CA ARG A 125 -0.41 -8.34 -15.12
C ARG A 125 -1.60 -7.62 -15.74
N GLU A 126 -2.32 -6.85 -14.95
CA GLU A 126 -3.43 -6.02 -15.43
C GLU A 126 -2.92 -4.92 -16.38
N VAL A 127 -1.84 -4.21 -16.00
CA VAL A 127 -1.22 -3.21 -16.87
C VAL A 127 -0.69 -3.84 -18.15
N GLU A 128 0.05 -4.96 -18.06
CA GLU A 128 0.54 -5.71 -19.23
C GLU A 128 -0.60 -6.13 -20.17
N ALA A 129 -1.76 -6.52 -19.63
CA ALA A 129 -2.92 -6.87 -20.42
C ALA A 129 -3.44 -5.64 -21.19
N VAL A 130 -3.62 -4.51 -20.51
CA VAL A 130 -4.04 -3.23 -21.13
C VAL A 130 -3.07 -2.83 -22.24
N SER A 131 -1.75 -2.89 -22.00
CA SER A 131 -0.73 -2.55 -23.00
C SER A 131 -0.84 -3.37 -24.28
N ARG A 132 -1.20 -4.66 -24.17
CA ARG A 132 -1.34 -5.55 -25.34
C ARG A 132 -2.58 -5.23 -26.17
N PHE A 133 -3.66 -4.76 -25.55
CA PHE A 133 -4.89 -4.39 -26.26
C PHE A 133 -4.79 -3.05 -26.98
N PHE A 134 -3.92 -2.13 -26.52
CA PHE A 134 -3.79 -0.78 -27.05
C PHE A 134 -2.36 -0.45 -27.54
N PRO A 135 -1.82 -1.16 -28.55
CA PRO A 135 -0.43 -1.01 -28.98
C PRO A 135 -0.10 0.36 -29.62
N ASN A 136 -1.11 1.15 -30.00
CA ASN A 136 -0.95 2.47 -30.58
C ASN A 136 -1.01 3.61 -29.55
N ILE A 137 -1.27 3.28 -28.28
CA ILE A 137 -1.28 4.25 -27.18
C ILE A 137 0.09 4.22 -26.51
N GLU A 138 0.72 5.38 -26.38
CA GLU A 138 2.01 5.51 -25.71
C GLU A 138 1.83 5.36 -24.20
N ILE A 139 2.53 4.40 -23.59
CA ILE A 139 2.42 4.14 -22.16
C ILE A 139 3.52 4.90 -21.45
N VAL A 140 3.12 5.78 -20.53
CA VAL A 140 4.03 6.60 -19.73
C VAL A 140 4.04 6.05 -18.31
N THR A 141 5.15 5.43 -17.91
CA THR A 141 5.31 4.91 -16.55
C THR A 141 6.36 5.66 -15.75
N GLY A 142 6.41 5.39 -14.45
CA GLY A 142 7.40 5.95 -13.54
C GLY A 142 7.30 5.35 -12.15
N GLU A 143 8.46 5.06 -11.55
CA GLU A 143 8.55 4.49 -10.21
C GLU A 143 8.39 5.59 -9.16
N SER A 144 7.29 5.52 -8.40
CA SER A 144 6.97 6.40 -7.27
C SER A 144 6.39 5.64 -6.07
N SER A 145 6.36 4.30 -6.15
CA SER A 145 5.86 3.37 -5.13
C SER A 145 6.99 2.87 -4.21
N SER A 146 8.23 2.87 -4.70
CA SER A 146 9.44 2.41 -3.99
C SER A 146 10.40 3.57 -3.64
N LEU A 147 11.19 3.39 -2.57
CA LEU A 147 12.34 4.23 -2.23
C LEU A 147 13.44 4.24 -3.30
N PHE A 148 13.51 3.24 -4.17
CA PHE A 148 14.57 3.04 -5.15
C PHE A 148 13.98 2.78 -6.54
N ASN A 149 14.74 3.07 -7.59
CA ASN A 149 14.41 2.53 -8.92
C ASN A 149 15.02 1.14 -9.06
N GLN A 150 14.37 0.26 -9.82
CA GLN A 150 14.88 -1.10 -10.04
C GLN A 150 16.27 -1.08 -10.71
N GLU A 151 16.50 -0.16 -11.64
CA GLU A 151 17.77 0.00 -12.37
C GLU A 151 18.95 0.41 -11.47
N ASP A 152 18.65 1.05 -10.33
CA ASP A 152 19.65 1.47 -9.36
C ASP A 152 20.02 0.34 -8.37
N LEU A 153 19.28 -0.76 -8.34
CA LEU A 153 19.53 -1.84 -7.38
C LEU A 153 20.91 -2.49 -7.62
N PRO A 154 21.67 -2.82 -6.55
CA PRO A 154 23.01 -3.43 -6.68
C PRO A 154 22.95 -4.93 -7.02
N PHE A 155 21.82 -5.39 -7.55
CA PHE A 155 21.54 -6.76 -7.97
C PHE A 155 20.33 -6.78 -8.90
N ASN A 156 20.29 -7.76 -9.79
CA ASN A 156 19.05 -8.10 -10.48
C ASN A 156 18.10 -8.81 -9.50
N LEU A 157 16.80 -8.71 -9.74
CA LEU A 157 15.78 -9.26 -8.83
C LEU A 157 15.89 -10.78 -8.67
N GLU A 158 16.32 -11.51 -9.71
CA GLU A 158 16.51 -12.97 -9.66
C GLU A 158 17.55 -13.39 -8.62
N VAL A 159 18.56 -12.54 -8.38
CA VAL A 159 19.67 -12.77 -7.43
C VAL A 159 19.60 -11.86 -6.20
N MET A 160 18.46 -11.17 -6.00
CA MET A 160 18.18 -10.42 -4.78
C MET A 160 18.32 -11.35 -3.57
N PRO A 161 18.97 -10.92 -2.48
CA PRO A 161 19.11 -11.75 -1.29
C PRO A 161 17.75 -12.12 -0.69
N ASP A 162 17.54 -13.42 -0.46
CA ASP A 162 16.30 -13.91 0.13
C ASP A 162 16.17 -13.51 1.59
N VAL A 163 17.24 -13.20 2.32
CA VAL A 163 17.17 -12.79 3.73
C VAL A 163 17.32 -11.27 3.87
N PHE A 164 16.51 -10.66 4.74
CA PHE A 164 16.48 -9.21 4.94
C PHE A 164 17.83 -8.59 5.29
N THR A 165 18.58 -9.18 6.24
CA THR A 165 19.86 -8.58 6.67
C THR A 165 20.88 -8.46 5.54
N PRO A 166 21.13 -9.50 4.71
CA PRO A 166 21.91 -9.37 3.48
C PRO A 166 21.37 -8.35 2.48
N PHE A 167 20.04 -8.31 2.25
CA PHE A 167 19.41 -7.30 1.38
C PHE A 167 19.72 -5.88 1.86
N LYS A 168 19.42 -5.60 3.13
CA LYS A 168 19.65 -4.31 3.80
C LYS A 168 21.10 -3.87 3.67
N ARG A 169 22.05 -4.76 4.00
CA ARG A 169 23.49 -4.45 3.92
C ARG A 169 23.93 -4.07 2.51
N LYS A 170 23.46 -4.79 1.48
CA LYS A 170 23.78 -4.45 0.09
C LYS A 170 23.23 -3.09 -0.31
N ILE A 171 21.95 -2.84 -0.03
CA ILE A 171 21.27 -1.57 -0.34
C ILE A 171 21.98 -0.39 0.33
N GLU A 172 22.16 -0.44 1.65
CA GLU A 172 22.78 0.65 2.42
C GLU A 172 24.24 0.93 2.02
N SER A 173 24.95 -0.08 1.50
CA SER A 173 26.33 0.09 1.03
C SER A 173 26.45 0.67 -0.37
N ALA A 174 25.42 0.54 -1.20
CA ALA A 174 25.51 0.80 -2.63
C ALA A 174 24.70 2.02 -3.08
N ILE A 175 23.50 2.23 -2.52
CA ILE A 175 22.56 3.24 -3.01
C ILE A 175 21.89 4.02 -1.89
N LYS A 176 21.35 5.19 -2.25
CA LYS A 176 20.54 6.03 -1.38
C LYS A 176 19.11 6.08 -1.91
N PRO A 177 18.10 6.30 -1.05
CA PRO A 177 16.74 6.53 -1.52
C PRO A 177 16.69 7.68 -2.52
N CYS A 178 15.88 7.53 -3.56
CA CYS A 178 15.64 8.55 -4.57
C CYS A 178 15.10 9.83 -3.91
N VAL A 179 15.49 10.98 -4.48
CA VAL A 179 14.95 12.26 -4.04
C VAL A 179 13.53 12.41 -4.61
N PRO A 180 12.54 12.82 -3.79
CA PRO A 180 11.20 13.08 -4.29
C PRO A 180 11.20 14.09 -5.44
N VAL A 181 10.41 13.85 -6.48
CA VAL A 181 10.17 14.87 -7.51
C VAL A 181 9.26 15.98 -6.97
N ALA A 182 9.32 17.16 -7.59
CA ALA A 182 8.54 18.31 -7.17
C ALA A 182 7.03 18.03 -7.26
N THR A 183 6.27 18.59 -6.32
CA THR A 183 4.80 18.54 -6.35
C THR A 183 4.26 19.24 -7.59
N LEU A 184 3.30 18.61 -8.25
CA LEU A 184 2.61 19.21 -9.38
C LEU A 184 1.78 20.42 -8.92
N THR A 185 2.02 21.56 -9.56
CA THR A 185 1.34 22.84 -9.28
C THR A 185 0.51 23.35 -10.46
N ALA A 186 0.62 22.69 -11.61
CA ALA A 186 -0.18 22.93 -12.80
C ALA A 186 -0.35 21.60 -13.56
N LEU A 187 -1.43 21.49 -14.31
CA LEU A 187 -1.75 20.34 -15.16
C LEU A 187 -2.10 20.84 -16.58
N PRO A 188 -2.00 19.99 -17.62
CA PRO A 188 -2.56 20.26 -18.95
C PRO A 188 -4.07 20.57 -18.90
N SER A 189 -4.66 20.95 -20.04
CA SER A 189 -6.10 21.28 -20.07
C SER A 189 -6.95 20.05 -19.69
N PRO A 190 -8.03 20.20 -18.92
CA PRO A 190 -8.88 19.07 -18.60
C PRO A 190 -9.61 18.56 -19.84
N PHE A 191 -9.59 17.25 -20.05
CA PHE A 191 -10.44 16.56 -21.02
C PHE A 191 -11.59 15.85 -20.29
N THR A 192 -12.81 16.00 -20.80
CA THR A 192 -13.98 15.27 -20.28
C THR A 192 -14.30 14.13 -21.26
N PRO A 193 -14.05 12.87 -20.90
CA PRO A 193 -14.36 11.75 -21.79
C PRO A 193 -15.86 11.47 -21.87
N ASP A 194 -16.28 10.89 -23.00
CA ASP A 194 -17.55 10.21 -23.13
C ASP A 194 -17.52 8.87 -22.38
N ILE A 195 -18.48 8.70 -21.47
CA ILE A 195 -18.59 7.56 -20.56
C ILE A 195 -20.05 7.11 -20.44
N ASP A 196 -20.24 5.83 -20.12
CA ASP A 196 -21.54 5.36 -19.65
C ASP A 196 -21.78 5.87 -18.21
N THR A 197 -22.69 6.83 -18.07
CA THR A 197 -23.05 7.45 -16.78
C THR A 197 -23.47 6.44 -15.70
N LYS A 198 -23.91 5.22 -16.07
CA LYS A 198 -24.22 4.17 -15.09
C LYS A 198 -23.01 3.70 -14.29
N ASN A 199 -21.81 3.84 -14.86
CA ASN A 199 -20.55 3.45 -14.25
C ASN A 199 -19.91 4.62 -13.48
N GLN A 200 -20.47 5.82 -13.57
CA GLN A 200 -19.94 6.99 -12.87
C GLN A 200 -20.23 6.87 -11.37
N TYR A 201 -19.18 7.00 -10.56
CA TYR A 201 -19.28 7.02 -9.11
C TYR A 201 -19.11 8.45 -8.61
N THR A 202 -20.10 8.98 -7.89
CA THR A 202 -20.04 10.33 -7.33
C THR A 202 -19.39 10.31 -5.96
N LEU A 203 -18.25 10.98 -5.85
CA LEU A 203 -17.65 11.35 -4.57
C LEU A 203 -18.51 12.44 -3.91
N ASN A 204 -18.96 12.21 -2.69
CA ASN A 204 -19.86 13.12 -1.97
C ASN A 204 -19.63 13.10 -0.45
N ARG A 205 -18.41 12.77 -0.01
CA ARG A 205 -18.09 12.72 1.42
C ARG A 205 -17.59 14.08 1.88
N CYS A 206 -18.05 14.53 3.04
CA CYS A 206 -17.47 15.70 3.68
C CYS A 206 -16.31 15.24 4.56
N LEU A 207 -15.09 15.66 4.21
CA LEU A 207 -13.92 15.35 5.00
C LEU A 207 -13.96 16.07 6.35
N PRO A 208 -13.53 15.41 7.44
CA PRO A 208 -13.44 16.05 8.74
C PRO A 208 -12.40 17.18 8.68
N ARG A 209 -12.85 18.42 8.90
CA ARG A 209 -11.97 19.60 8.86
C ARG A 209 -10.95 19.65 10.02
N ASN A 210 -11.26 18.99 11.14
CA ASN A 210 -10.36 18.85 12.28
C ASN A 210 -10.02 17.37 12.47
N GLN A 211 -8.75 17.04 12.36
CA GLN A 211 -8.25 15.70 12.68
C GLN A 211 -8.15 15.59 14.21
N ALA A 212 -9.08 14.87 14.82
CA ALA A 212 -8.92 14.51 16.22
C ALA A 212 -7.73 13.54 16.34
N GLU A 213 -6.82 13.78 17.30
CA GLU A 213 -5.80 12.80 17.69
C GLU A 213 -6.53 11.49 18.03
N GLY A 214 -6.29 10.42 17.26
CA GLY A 214 -7.07 9.20 17.43
C GLY A 214 -7.63 8.59 16.15
N ALA A 215 -7.85 9.37 15.10
CA ALA A 215 -8.60 8.93 13.92
C ALA A 215 -7.76 8.95 12.63
N PHE A 216 -7.89 7.89 11.83
CA PHE A 216 -7.35 7.87 10.48
C PHE A 216 -8.30 8.62 9.54
N VAL A 217 -7.77 9.66 8.87
CA VAL A 217 -8.46 10.43 7.84
C VAL A 217 -7.68 10.26 6.54
N GLY A 218 -8.38 9.84 5.48
CA GLY A 218 -7.77 9.65 4.16
C GLY A 218 -7.27 10.96 3.54
N GLY A 219 -6.34 10.85 2.60
CA GLY A 219 -5.88 11.98 1.78
C GLY A 219 -4.43 12.42 2.01
N GLU A 220 -3.87 13.03 0.97
CA GLU A 220 -2.49 13.53 0.92
C GLU A 220 -2.22 14.57 2.02
N GLU A 221 -3.09 15.59 2.14
CA GLU A 221 -2.91 16.66 3.14
C GLU A 221 -2.95 16.12 4.57
N ALA A 222 -3.82 15.14 4.84
CA ALA A 222 -3.88 14.47 6.13
C ALA A 222 -2.59 13.71 6.44
N ALA A 223 -2.03 13.03 5.44
CA ALA A 223 -0.76 12.33 5.58
C ALA A 223 0.40 13.28 5.89
N LEU A 224 0.48 14.40 5.16
CA LEU A 224 1.54 15.40 5.32
C LEU A 224 1.47 16.09 6.68
N SER A 225 0.26 16.46 7.11
CA SER A 225 0.01 17.03 8.43
C SER A 225 0.37 16.07 9.57
N HIS A 226 -0.03 14.80 9.45
CA HIS A 226 0.30 13.77 10.46
C HIS A 226 1.81 13.50 10.52
N LEU A 227 2.49 13.42 9.37
CA LEU A 227 3.95 13.28 9.32
C LEU A 227 4.64 14.47 10.00
N ASN A 228 4.18 15.69 9.72
CA ASN A 228 4.71 16.90 10.35
C ASN A 228 4.50 16.88 11.88
N SER A 229 3.30 16.50 12.33
CA SER A 229 2.97 16.37 13.75
C SER A 229 3.87 15.37 14.46
N TYR A 230 4.03 14.16 13.88
CA TYR A 230 4.85 13.10 14.44
C TYR A 230 6.34 13.50 14.54
N LEU A 231 6.87 14.13 13.49
CA LEU A 231 8.27 14.53 13.43
C LEU A 231 8.53 15.80 14.25
N PHE A 232 7.82 16.90 14.02
CA PHE A 232 8.25 18.23 14.48
C PHE A 232 7.44 18.78 15.65
N GLU A 233 6.15 18.48 15.74
CA GLU A 233 5.31 18.95 16.85
C GLU A 233 5.51 18.08 18.10
N TRP A 234 5.31 16.77 17.95
CA TRP A 234 5.45 15.81 19.05
C TRP A 234 6.91 15.40 19.29
N LYS A 235 7.75 15.46 18.25
CA LYS A 235 9.18 15.07 18.30
C LYS A 235 9.42 13.64 18.79
N VAL A 236 8.44 12.76 18.62
CA VAL A 236 8.49 11.35 19.09
C VAL A 236 9.26 10.43 18.16
N ALA A 237 9.66 10.91 16.97
CA ALA A 237 10.61 10.21 16.12
C ALA A 237 11.96 9.94 16.82
N ALA A 238 12.34 10.77 17.80
CA ALA A 238 13.54 10.57 18.61
C ALA A 238 13.48 9.31 19.50
N SER A 239 12.30 8.76 19.77
CA SER A 239 12.10 7.58 20.64
C SER A 239 11.45 6.39 19.90
N TYR A 240 11.37 6.45 18.57
CA TYR A 240 10.65 5.46 17.77
C TYR A 240 11.12 4.00 17.99
N LYS A 241 12.43 3.75 18.08
CA LYS A 241 12.96 2.39 18.27
C LYS A 241 12.52 1.79 19.61
N GLU A 242 12.42 2.64 20.63
CA GLU A 242 12.02 2.26 21.97
C GLU A 242 10.50 1.99 22.05
N THR A 243 9.70 2.81 21.38
CA THR A 243 8.22 2.78 21.52
C THR A 243 7.50 1.89 20.51
N ARG A 244 8.09 1.58 19.35
CA ARG A 244 7.40 0.93 18.21
C ARG A 244 6.75 -0.44 18.47
N ASN A 245 7.04 -1.09 19.61
CA ASN A 245 6.43 -2.36 19.98
C ASN A 245 5.16 -2.21 20.84
N ALA A 246 4.76 -0.99 21.20
CA ALA A 246 3.53 -0.75 21.94
C ALA A 246 2.30 -1.21 21.15
N LEU A 247 1.27 -1.62 21.89
CA LEU A 247 0.07 -2.21 21.31
C LEU A 247 -0.98 -1.17 20.91
N ASP A 248 -1.06 -0.04 21.63
CA ASP A 248 -2.20 0.87 21.53
C ASP A 248 -1.88 2.29 22.02
N SER A 249 -1.30 3.10 21.12
CA SER A 249 -1.02 4.53 21.32
C SER A 249 -0.69 5.15 19.97
N TRP A 250 -1.17 6.36 19.69
CA TRP A 250 -0.89 7.04 18.43
C TRP A 250 0.57 7.44 18.29
N ARG A 251 1.22 7.85 19.38
CA ARG A 251 2.57 8.42 19.36
C ARG A 251 3.69 7.39 19.37
N ASP A 252 3.39 6.15 19.75
CA ASP A 252 4.41 5.11 19.94
C ASP A 252 4.98 4.56 18.62
N SER A 253 4.32 4.82 17.49
CA SER A 253 4.83 4.52 16.16
C SER A 253 4.32 5.56 15.16
N THR A 254 4.90 5.59 13.95
CA THR A 254 4.60 6.64 12.96
C THR A 254 3.15 6.68 12.50
N LYS A 255 2.41 5.56 12.56
CA LYS A 255 1.04 5.40 12.00
C LYS A 255 0.89 5.78 10.52
N LEU A 256 1.98 5.82 9.76
CA LEU A 256 1.95 6.25 8.36
C LEU A 256 1.39 5.21 7.38
N SER A 257 1.20 3.97 7.84
CA SER A 257 0.95 2.83 6.95
C SER A 257 -0.32 2.95 6.10
N PRO A 258 -1.47 3.50 6.54
CA PRO A 258 -2.63 3.65 5.65
C PRO A 258 -2.38 4.61 4.48
N TRP A 259 -1.68 5.71 4.72
CA TRP A 259 -1.33 6.68 3.69
C TRP A 259 -0.23 6.17 2.75
N LEU A 260 0.70 5.35 3.26
CA LEU A 260 1.70 4.67 2.42
C LEU A 260 1.07 3.59 1.52
N ALA A 261 0.06 2.86 2.02
CA ALA A 261 -0.62 1.79 1.29
C ALA A 261 -1.53 2.32 0.15
N THR A 262 -2.24 3.42 0.40
CA THR A 262 -3.02 4.12 -0.62
C THR A 262 -2.16 4.98 -1.55
N GLY A 263 -0.89 5.21 -1.18
CA GLY A 263 0.01 6.11 -1.88
C GLY A 263 -0.31 7.59 -1.73
N ALA A 264 -1.19 7.96 -0.80
CA ALA A 264 -1.41 9.34 -0.37
C ALA A 264 -0.12 9.97 0.23
N LEU A 265 0.84 9.14 0.64
CA LEU A 265 2.16 9.56 1.10
C LEU A 265 3.27 8.79 0.39
N SER A 266 4.26 9.49 -0.14
CA SER A 266 5.47 8.89 -0.68
C SER A 266 6.45 8.47 0.43
N ALA A 267 6.99 7.25 0.32
CA ALA A 267 8.07 6.80 1.18
C ALA A 267 9.35 7.65 0.99
N ARG A 268 9.63 8.15 -0.22
CA ARG A 268 10.77 9.03 -0.49
C ARG A 268 10.60 10.36 0.24
N TYR A 269 9.37 10.89 0.26
CA TYR A 269 9.03 12.11 0.99
C TYR A 269 9.22 11.92 2.50
N VAL A 270 8.77 10.79 3.06
CA VAL A 270 9.02 10.45 4.47
C VAL A 270 10.52 10.48 4.80
N ILE A 271 11.37 9.87 3.97
CA ILE A 271 12.83 9.88 4.20
C ILE A 271 13.43 11.28 4.06
N GLN A 272 12.92 12.10 3.14
CA GLN A 272 13.33 13.49 3.03
C GLN A 272 13.01 14.27 4.31
N GLU A 273 11.80 14.11 4.86
CA GLU A 273 11.39 14.79 6.10
C GLU A 273 12.12 14.26 7.34
N VAL A 274 12.39 12.96 7.43
CA VAL A 274 13.23 12.40 8.50
C VAL A 274 14.63 13.00 8.45
N LYS A 275 15.23 13.16 7.27
CA LYS A 275 16.54 13.84 7.14
C LYS A 275 16.49 15.30 7.59
N LYS A 276 15.40 16.03 7.29
CA LYS A 276 15.20 17.40 7.80
C LYS A 276 15.07 17.40 9.32
N TYR A 277 14.36 16.45 9.91
CA TYR A 277 14.28 16.28 11.35
C TYR A 277 15.65 15.99 11.98
N GLU A 278 16.44 15.11 11.38
CA GLU A 278 17.79 14.79 11.83
C GLU A 278 18.73 15.99 11.83
N GLN A 279 18.58 16.89 10.86
CA GLN A 279 19.38 18.12 10.75
C GLN A 279 18.98 19.20 11.77
N ASN A 280 17.69 19.32 12.07
CA ASN A 280 17.15 20.43 12.86
C ASN A 280 16.82 20.08 14.31
N VAL A 281 16.67 18.79 14.64
CA VAL A 281 16.23 18.33 15.97
C VAL A 281 17.23 17.33 16.55
N VAL A 282 17.25 16.09 16.06
CA VAL A 282 18.17 15.05 16.55
C VAL A 282 18.31 13.92 15.55
N LYS A 283 19.54 13.41 15.42
CA LYS A 283 19.84 12.16 14.71
C LYS A 283 20.26 11.09 15.72
N ASN A 284 19.57 9.96 15.73
CA ASN A 284 19.89 8.84 16.61
C ASN A 284 19.44 7.49 16.01
N ASP A 285 19.56 6.42 16.80
CA ASP A 285 19.10 5.08 16.41
C ASP A 285 17.62 5.04 16.04
N SER A 286 16.78 5.85 16.67
CA SER A 286 15.33 5.88 16.46
C SER A 286 14.94 6.54 15.15
N THR A 287 15.60 7.64 14.76
CA THR A 287 15.38 8.23 13.43
C THR A 287 15.84 7.29 12.32
N TYR A 288 16.97 6.61 12.50
CA TYR A 288 17.40 5.54 11.59
C TYR A 288 16.40 4.37 11.54
N TRP A 289 15.79 4.00 12.68
CA TRP A 289 14.88 2.87 12.73
C TRP A 289 13.61 3.09 11.89
N ILE A 290 13.20 4.35 11.65
CA ILE A 290 12.12 4.65 10.69
C ILE A 290 12.51 4.21 9.28
N TYR A 291 13.73 4.54 8.84
CA TYR A 291 14.26 4.07 7.56
C TYR A 291 14.43 2.55 7.51
N PHE A 292 14.91 1.94 8.60
CA PHE A 292 15.05 0.48 8.72
C PHE A 292 13.71 -0.25 8.47
N GLU A 293 12.60 0.29 8.96
CA GLU A 293 11.28 -0.31 8.78
C GLU A 293 10.71 -0.05 7.38
N LEU A 294 11.04 1.10 6.76
CA LEU A 294 10.74 1.31 5.34
C LEU A 294 11.58 0.38 4.44
N LEU A 295 12.80 -0.01 4.83
CA LEU A 295 13.55 -1.05 4.12
C LEU A 295 12.87 -2.43 4.21
N TRP A 296 12.11 -2.73 5.26
CA TRP A 296 11.29 -3.95 5.28
C TRP A 296 10.15 -3.89 4.27
N ARG A 297 9.50 -2.73 4.10
CA ARG A 297 8.52 -2.50 3.03
C ARG A 297 9.16 -2.72 1.66
N GLU A 298 10.33 -2.14 1.41
CA GLU A 298 11.10 -2.34 0.16
C GLU A 298 11.44 -3.80 -0.08
N TYR A 299 11.94 -4.47 0.95
CA TYR A 299 12.30 -5.88 0.87
C TYR A 299 11.11 -6.74 0.45
N PHE A 300 9.92 -6.55 1.02
CA PHE A 300 8.73 -7.28 0.58
C PHE A 300 8.26 -6.86 -0.82
N TYR A 301 8.31 -5.57 -1.16
CA TYR A 301 7.96 -5.06 -2.49
C TYR A 301 8.77 -5.75 -3.61
N TRP A 302 10.09 -5.84 -3.45
CA TRP A 302 10.96 -6.46 -4.44
C TRP A 302 10.91 -8.00 -4.41
N LEU A 303 10.75 -8.61 -3.23
CA LEU A 303 10.60 -10.06 -3.13
C LEU A 303 9.31 -10.59 -3.76
N GLN A 304 8.20 -9.86 -3.63
CA GLN A 304 6.97 -10.24 -4.31
C GLN A 304 7.17 -10.29 -5.83
N GLN A 305 7.91 -9.33 -6.39
CA GLN A 305 8.24 -9.33 -7.80
C GLN A 305 9.10 -10.52 -8.20
N LYS A 306 10.12 -10.85 -7.39
CA LYS A 306 11.00 -12.00 -7.58
C LYS A 306 10.25 -13.33 -7.59
N PHE A 307 9.33 -13.54 -6.64
CA PHE A 307 8.67 -14.84 -6.44
C PHE A 307 7.30 -14.96 -7.12
N GLY A 308 6.71 -13.85 -7.54
CA GLY A 308 5.47 -13.81 -8.31
C GLY A 308 4.33 -14.60 -7.65
N PRO A 309 3.73 -15.59 -8.34
CA PRO A 309 2.56 -16.31 -7.82
C PRO A 309 2.85 -17.13 -6.56
N LYS A 310 4.12 -17.51 -6.29
CA LYS A 310 4.48 -18.22 -5.05
C LYS A 310 4.17 -17.41 -3.78
N TRP A 311 3.98 -16.08 -3.92
CA TRP A 311 3.60 -15.20 -2.82
C TRP A 311 2.26 -15.56 -2.18
N PHE A 312 1.40 -16.26 -2.91
CA PHE A 312 0.02 -16.59 -2.51
C PHE A 312 -0.24 -18.09 -2.35
N GLN A 313 0.77 -18.92 -2.63
CA GLN A 313 0.64 -20.38 -2.60
C GLN A 313 0.81 -20.93 -1.18
N PHE A 314 0.07 -21.99 -0.84
CA PHE A 314 0.04 -22.57 0.50
C PHE A 314 1.42 -23.01 1.00
N ASP A 315 2.21 -23.62 0.13
CA ASP A 315 3.58 -24.09 0.35
C ASP A 315 4.64 -22.98 0.22
N GLY A 316 4.21 -21.77 -0.16
CA GLY A 316 4.99 -20.54 -0.20
C GLY A 316 6.26 -20.61 -1.05
N ILE A 317 7.27 -19.84 -0.62
CA ILE A 317 8.55 -19.69 -1.33
C ILE A 317 9.40 -20.96 -1.20
N LYS A 318 9.33 -21.62 -0.04
CA LYS A 318 10.10 -22.85 0.26
C LYS A 318 9.52 -24.10 -0.40
N SER A 319 8.32 -24.03 -0.98
CA SER A 319 7.60 -25.18 -1.55
C SER A 319 7.53 -26.38 -0.59
N LYS A 320 7.29 -26.08 0.70
CA LYS A 320 7.14 -27.06 1.78
C LYS A 320 5.75 -26.89 2.37
N MET A 321 4.93 -27.94 2.28
CA MET A 321 3.58 -27.93 2.82
C MET A 321 3.60 -27.74 4.34
N PRO A 322 3.00 -26.65 4.88
CA PRO A 322 2.84 -26.51 6.31
C PRO A 322 1.82 -27.52 6.85
N ASN A 323 2.02 -27.97 8.10
CA ASN A 323 1.10 -28.89 8.78
C ASN A 323 -0.07 -28.13 9.42
N THR A 324 -0.82 -27.42 8.57
CA THR A 324 -1.97 -26.58 8.94
C THR A 324 -3.14 -26.88 8.02
N SER A 325 -4.37 -26.62 8.47
CA SER A 325 -5.59 -26.85 7.70
C SER A 325 -6.60 -25.74 7.94
N HIS A 326 -7.64 -25.63 7.12
CA HIS A 326 -8.73 -24.70 7.40
C HIS A 326 -9.84 -25.39 8.23
N ASP A 327 -10.13 -24.84 9.41
CA ASP A 327 -11.32 -25.14 10.18
C ASP A 327 -12.20 -23.86 10.27
N PRO A 328 -13.40 -23.86 9.65
CA PRO A 328 -14.26 -22.68 9.64
C PRO A 328 -14.65 -22.16 11.03
N GLN A 329 -14.86 -23.04 12.01
CA GLN A 329 -15.28 -22.62 13.36
C GLN A 329 -14.14 -21.95 14.12
N VAL A 330 -12.94 -22.53 14.02
CA VAL A 330 -11.72 -21.95 14.60
C VAL A 330 -11.39 -20.61 13.93
N PHE A 331 -11.51 -20.54 12.60
CA PHE A 331 -11.30 -19.30 11.85
C PHE A 331 -12.25 -18.19 12.29
N VAL A 332 -13.55 -18.47 12.39
CA VAL A 332 -14.55 -17.48 12.84
C VAL A 332 -14.28 -17.04 14.29
N SER A 333 -13.92 -17.97 15.18
CA SER A 333 -13.57 -17.65 16.57
C SER A 333 -12.34 -16.73 16.65
N TRP A 334 -11.33 -16.96 15.80
CA TRP A 334 -10.17 -16.08 15.70
C TRP A 334 -10.53 -14.70 15.15
N CYS A 335 -11.33 -14.62 14.07
CA CYS A 335 -11.79 -13.35 13.51
C CYS A 335 -12.54 -12.50 14.54
N ASN A 336 -13.34 -13.14 15.41
CA ASN A 336 -14.15 -12.47 16.42
C ASN A 336 -13.41 -12.19 17.74
N GLY A 337 -12.14 -12.59 17.88
CA GLY A 337 -11.40 -12.48 19.14
C GLY A 337 -12.05 -13.30 20.26
N GLN A 338 -12.25 -14.60 19.99
CA GLN A 338 -12.83 -15.61 20.89
C GLN A 338 -11.98 -16.88 20.91
N THR A 339 -10.65 -16.72 20.82
CA THR A 339 -9.68 -17.81 20.79
C THR A 339 -9.40 -18.41 22.16
N GLY A 340 -9.70 -17.67 23.23
CA GLY A 340 -9.33 -18.03 24.60
C GLY A 340 -7.92 -17.56 24.99
N TYR A 341 -7.21 -16.86 24.10
CA TYR A 341 -5.94 -16.20 24.40
C TYR A 341 -6.19 -14.68 24.51
N PRO A 342 -6.21 -14.10 25.73
CA PRO A 342 -6.66 -12.72 25.95
C PRO A 342 -5.97 -11.68 25.07
N ILE A 343 -4.64 -11.77 24.92
CA ILE A 343 -3.88 -10.81 24.09
C ILE A 343 -4.23 -10.89 22.60
N VAL A 344 -4.55 -12.09 22.11
CA VAL A 344 -4.96 -12.33 20.73
C VAL A 344 -6.37 -11.79 20.53
N ASP A 345 -7.27 -12.10 21.47
CA ASP A 345 -8.66 -11.67 21.44
C ASP A 345 -8.78 -10.13 21.49
N ALA A 346 -7.99 -9.47 22.34
CA ALA A 346 -7.89 -8.03 22.41
C ALA A 346 -7.41 -7.41 21.08
N CYS A 347 -6.36 -7.97 20.47
CA CYS A 347 -5.87 -7.51 19.16
C CYS A 347 -6.93 -7.69 18.06
N MET A 348 -7.58 -8.85 17.99
CA MET A 348 -8.59 -9.11 16.95
C MET A 348 -9.81 -8.20 17.10
N ARG A 349 -10.22 -7.88 18.33
CA ARG A 349 -11.28 -6.90 18.60
C ARG A 349 -10.86 -5.47 18.26
N GLN A 350 -9.60 -5.08 18.55
CA GLN A 350 -9.04 -3.80 18.09
C GLN A 350 -9.11 -3.68 16.56
N LEU A 351 -8.69 -4.73 15.84
CA LEU A 351 -8.75 -4.75 14.37
C LEU A 351 -10.19 -4.63 13.86
N ALA A 352 -11.13 -5.39 14.42
CA ALA A 352 -12.53 -5.34 14.01
C ALA A 352 -13.16 -3.95 14.20
N VAL A 353 -12.82 -3.26 15.30
CA VAL A 353 -13.38 -1.92 15.59
C VAL A 353 -12.70 -0.81 14.81
N THR A 354 -11.39 -0.90 14.58
CA THR A 354 -10.59 0.24 14.10
C THR A 354 -10.04 0.08 12.69
N GLY A 355 -10.01 -1.14 12.15
CA GLY A 355 -9.30 -1.47 10.92
C GLY A 355 -7.77 -1.35 11.03
N TYR A 356 -7.23 -1.17 12.23
CA TYR A 356 -5.79 -1.07 12.48
C TYR A 356 -5.36 -2.03 13.59
N MET A 357 -4.14 -2.53 13.47
CA MET A 357 -3.48 -3.31 14.51
C MET A 357 -2.00 -2.95 14.56
N SER A 358 -1.43 -2.80 15.75
CA SER A 358 0.01 -2.59 15.94
C SER A 358 0.83 -3.71 15.31
N ASN A 359 2.07 -3.42 14.90
CA ASN A 359 2.96 -4.45 14.35
C ASN A 359 3.17 -5.62 15.33
N ARG A 360 3.31 -5.32 16.63
CA ARG A 360 3.40 -6.36 17.67
C ARG A 360 2.12 -7.22 17.69
N GLY A 361 0.94 -6.60 17.73
CA GLY A 361 -0.34 -7.31 17.68
C GLY A 361 -0.44 -8.23 16.47
N ARG A 362 -0.09 -7.74 15.27
CA ARG A 362 -0.12 -8.54 14.02
C ARG A 362 0.73 -9.80 14.12
N GLN A 363 1.95 -9.67 14.67
CA GLN A 363 2.83 -10.82 14.89
C GLN A 363 2.22 -11.85 15.86
N LEU A 364 1.58 -11.40 16.94
CA LEU A 364 0.98 -12.28 17.94
C LEU A 364 -0.22 -13.04 17.37
N VAL A 365 -1.15 -12.34 16.71
CA VAL A 365 -2.36 -12.98 16.19
C VAL A 365 -2.06 -13.93 15.04
N ALA A 366 -1.10 -13.58 14.17
CA ALA A 366 -0.68 -14.46 13.07
C ALA A 366 0.10 -15.68 13.59
N SER A 367 0.97 -15.50 14.61
CA SER A 367 1.61 -16.63 15.28
C SER A 367 0.58 -17.57 15.89
N CYS A 368 -0.38 -17.02 16.65
CA CYS A 368 -1.50 -17.77 17.25
C CYS A 368 -2.26 -18.57 16.20
N PHE A 369 -2.61 -17.91 15.09
CA PHE A 369 -3.39 -18.52 14.03
C PHE A 369 -2.68 -19.73 13.40
N VAL A 370 -1.38 -19.60 13.13
CA VAL A 370 -0.60 -20.67 12.48
C VAL A 370 -0.21 -21.76 13.47
N ASN A 371 0.31 -21.43 14.65
CA ASN A 371 1.00 -22.40 15.50
C ASN A 371 0.10 -23.02 16.56
N GLU A 372 -0.69 -22.19 17.25
CA GLU A 372 -1.60 -22.60 18.31
C GLU A 372 -2.90 -23.18 17.72
N LEU A 373 -3.47 -22.51 16.71
CA LEU A 373 -4.73 -22.90 16.08
C LEU A 373 -4.56 -23.80 14.85
N ARG A 374 -3.32 -23.97 14.37
CA ARG A 374 -2.95 -24.81 13.20
C ARG A 374 -3.74 -24.48 11.94
N GLN A 375 -4.08 -23.21 11.75
CA GLN A 375 -4.89 -22.76 10.62
C GLN A 375 -4.05 -22.47 9.38
N ASP A 376 -4.63 -22.74 8.20
CA ASP A 376 -4.04 -22.34 6.92
C ASP A 376 -3.87 -20.82 6.88
N TRP A 377 -2.59 -20.39 6.90
CA TRP A 377 -2.17 -18.99 7.03
C TRP A 377 -2.81 -18.06 6.00
N ARG A 378 -3.21 -18.57 4.83
CA ARG A 378 -3.80 -17.76 3.75
C ARG A 378 -5.17 -17.20 4.11
N TYR A 379 -5.92 -17.89 4.97
CA TYR A 379 -7.20 -17.37 5.49
C TYR A 379 -6.97 -16.18 6.43
N GLY A 380 -5.92 -16.23 7.26
CA GLY A 380 -5.51 -15.10 8.09
C GLY A 380 -5.02 -13.92 7.26
N ALA A 381 -4.21 -14.19 6.22
CA ALA A 381 -3.76 -13.18 5.27
C ALA A 381 -4.92 -12.50 4.52
N ALA A 382 -5.90 -13.28 4.07
CA ALA A 382 -7.11 -12.79 3.40
C ALA A 382 -8.05 -12.02 4.35
N TRP A 383 -8.14 -12.43 5.62
CA TRP A 383 -8.87 -11.66 6.63
C TRP A 383 -8.22 -10.30 6.88
N PHE A 384 -6.88 -10.28 7.00
CA PHE A 384 -6.12 -9.03 7.11
C PHE A 384 -6.26 -8.16 5.86
N GLU A 385 -6.27 -8.78 4.68
CA GLU A 385 -6.62 -8.09 3.43
C GLU A 385 -8.00 -7.47 3.50
N SER A 386 -9.00 -8.07 4.13
CA SER A 386 -10.31 -7.45 4.28
C SER A 386 -10.32 -6.28 5.29
N GLN A 387 -9.71 -6.49 6.46
CA GLN A 387 -9.93 -5.62 7.61
C GLN A 387 -8.95 -4.44 7.71
N LEU A 388 -7.73 -4.58 7.21
CA LEU A 388 -6.70 -3.56 7.41
C LEU A 388 -6.91 -2.33 6.53
N LEU A 389 -6.93 -1.16 7.18
CA LEU A 389 -6.82 0.16 6.55
C LEU A 389 -5.56 0.28 5.69
N ASP A 390 -4.47 -0.33 6.15
CA ASP A 390 -3.15 -0.27 5.56
C ASP A 390 -2.74 -1.56 4.85
N TYR A 391 -3.71 -2.27 4.28
CA TYR A 391 -3.41 -3.42 3.44
C TYR A 391 -2.52 -3.00 2.27
N ASP A 392 -1.34 -3.61 2.23
CA ASP A 392 -0.39 -3.57 1.12
C ASP A 392 -0.09 -5.04 0.77
N VAL A 393 -0.27 -5.40 -0.50
CA VAL A 393 -0.21 -6.80 -0.94
C VAL A 393 1.15 -7.44 -0.66
N ALA A 394 2.24 -6.70 -0.87
CA ALA A 394 3.59 -7.21 -0.64
C ALA A 394 3.83 -7.43 0.87
N SER A 395 3.54 -6.41 1.66
CA SER A 395 3.80 -6.38 3.10
C SER A 395 2.91 -7.35 3.87
N ASN A 396 1.61 -7.42 3.56
CA ASN A 396 0.67 -8.32 4.24
C ASN A 396 1.05 -9.78 3.99
N TRP A 397 1.01 -10.20 2.73
CA TRP A 397 1.27 -11.58 2.35
C TRP A 397 2.72 -11.99 2.65
N GLY A 398 3.68 -11.07 2.52
CA GLY A 398 5.08 -11.29 2.88
C GLY A 398 5.28 -11.56 4.37
N ASN A 399 4.66 -10.78 5.25
CA ASN A 399 4.73 -11.03 6.70
C ASN A 399 4.02 -12.33 7.09
N TRP A 400 2.89 -12.66 6.47
CA TRP A 400 2.18 -13.91 6.71
C TRP A 400 2.99 -15.13 6.26
N LEU A 401 3.58 -15.12 5.06
CA LEU A 401 4.54 -16.14 4.60
C LEU A 401 5.69 -16.31 5.60
N TYR A 402 6.23 -15.19 6.05
CA TYR A 402 7.35 -15.14 6.97
C TYR A 402 6.98 -15.82 8.31
N LEU A 403 5.81 -15.53 8.87
CA LEU A 403 5.34 -16.11 10.14
C LEU A 403 4.84 -17.55 10.01
N ALA A 404 4.33 -17.92 8.83
CA ALA A 404 3.91 -19.28 8.51
C ALA A 404 5.08 -20.26 8.27
N GLY A 405 6.33 -19.77 8.30
CA GLY A 405 7.53 -20.59 8.11
C GLY A 405 7.80 -21.02 6.67
N VAL A 406 6.93 -20.63 5.73
CA VAL A 406 7.02 -20.94 4.28
C VAL A 406 7.61 -19.79 3.45
N GLY A 407 7.90 -18.66 4.08
CA GLY A 407 8.57 -17.50 3.49
C GLY A 407 10.11 -17.60 3.51
N THR A 408 10.77 -16.44 3.61
CA THR A 408 12.22 -16.33 3.52
C THR A 408 13.00 -16.41 4.84
N ASP A 409 12.31 -16.56 5.99
CA ASP A 409 13.02 -16.74 7.27
C ASP A 409 13.85 -18.03 7.23
N PRO A 410 15.17 -17.98 7.48
CA PRO A 410 15.97 -19.20 7.64
C PRO A 410 15.55 -20.04 8.85
N ARG A 411 14.85 -19.46 9.83
CA ARG A 411 14.32 -20.19 11.01
C ARG A 411 13.11 -21.02 10.61
N GLU A 412 13.07 -22.26 11.08
CA GLU A 412 11.99 -23.19 10.74
C GLU A 412 10.71 -22.98 11.57
N ASN A 413 10.82 -22.46 12.80
CA ASN A 413 9.66 -22.30 13.68
C ASN A 413 9.71 -20.95 14.41
N ARG A 414 8.85 -20.01 13.98
CA ARG A 414 8.78 -18.65 14.53
C ARG A 414 7.53 -18.48 15.41
N GLN A 415 7.35 -19.43 16.33
CA GLN A 415 6.27 -19.39 17.32
C GLN A 415 6.59 -18.39 18.43
N PHE A 416 5.64 -17.49 18.73
CA PHE A 416 5.71 -16.59 19.86
C PHE A 416 5.08 -17.22 21.10
N ASN A 417 5.78 -17.17 22.25
CA ASN A 417 5.17 -17.51 23.53
C ASN A 417 4.21 -16.37 23.96
N LEU A 418 2.91 -16.57 23.76
CA LEU A 418 1.88 -15.54 23.98
C LEU A 418 1.86 -15.00 25.41
N GLN A 419 2.06 -15.86 26.42
CA GLN A 419 2.12 -15.43 27.82
C GLN A 419 3.28 -14.47 28.04
N ARG A 420 4.49 -14.86 27.64
CA ARG A 420 5.69 -14.00 27.76
C ARG A 420 5.55 -12.70 26.97
N GLN A 421 4.90 -12.73 25.81
CA GLN A 421 4.64 -11.51 25.05
C GLN A 421 3.66 -10.58 25.77
N THR A 422 2.63 -11.14 26.42
CA THR A 422 1.68 -10.37 27.25
C THR A 422 2.40 -9.73 28.42
N GLU A 423 3.24 -10.48 29.16
CA GLU A 423 4.03 -9.95 30.28
C GLU A 423 4.97 -8.80 29.88
N ILE A 424 5.49 -8.82 28.65
CA ILE A 424 6.43 -7.79 28.16
C ILE A 424 5.68 -6.55 27.62
N TYR A 425 4.61 -6.75 26.85
CA TYR A 425 3.98 -5.67 26.07
C TYR A 425 2.64 -5.18 26.63
N ASP A 426 2.06 -5.90 27.59
CA ASP A 426 0.89 -5.50 28.35
C ASP A 426 1.06 -5.89 29.85
N PRO A 427 2.14 -5.43 30.52
CA PRO A 427 2.49 -5.88 31.87
C PRO A 427 1.41 -5.56 32.92
N ASN A 428 0.63 -4.51 32.68
CA ASN A 428 -0.44 -4.06 33.58
C ASN A 428 -1.83 -4.55 33.14
N GLY A 429 -1.93 -5.27 32.01
CA GLY A 429 -3.22 -5.72 31.45
C GLY A 429 -4.12 -4.60 30.92
N GLU A 430 -3.59 -3.39 30.72
CA GLU A 430 -4.35 -2.20 30.30
C GLU A 430 -4.90 -2.37 28.88
N PHE A 431 -4.10 -2.94 27.97
CA PHE A 431 -4.54 -3.19 26.60
C PHE A 431 -5.63 -4.25 26.56
N CYS A 432 -5.41 -5.38 27.24
CA CYS A 432 -6.42 -6.44 27.32
C CYS A 432 -7.71 -5.95 27.98
N ALA A 433 -7.63 -5.21 29.08
CA ALA A 433 -8.81 -4.65 29.76
C ALA A 433 -9.61 -3.74 28.82
N LYS A 434 -8.94 -2.83 28.10
CA LYS A 434 -9.60 -1.90 27.17
C LYS A 434 -10.42 -2.61 26.08
N TRP A 435 -9.90 -3.71 25.52
CA TRP A 435 -10.51 -4.37 24.35
C TRP A 435 -11.37 -5.59 24.70
N LEU A 436 -11.25 -6.13 25.91
CA LEU A 436 -12.03 -7.29 26.35
C LEU A 436 -13.25 -6.93 27.20
N GLY A 437 -13.27 -5.75 27.81
CA GLY A 437 -14.37 -5.27 28.66
C GLY A 437 -14.06 -5.37 30.14
#